data_AF-A0A848W197-F1
#
_entry.id   AF-A0A848W197-F1
#
_cell.length_a   1.000
_cell.length_b   1.000
_cell.length_c   1.000
_cell.angle_alpha   90.00
_cell.angle_beta   90.00
_cell.angle_gamma   90.00
#
_symmetry.space_group_name_H-M   'P 1'
#
loop_
_entity.id
_entity.type
_entity.pdbx_description
1 polymer ?
#
loop_
_entity_poly.entity_id
_entity_poly.type
_entity_poly.pdbx_seq_one_letter_code
_entity_poly.pdbx_strand_id
1 'polypeptide(L)'
;MMRLRFAHVLFAAVLALLSACSTASGPPDGAKPVNIEKASSDFFRNNPDAIAATLLNSRNKGFEFYEDGKAVFISFGARSDLRRRTGVSSMEGNKICLRPADGWTGVCMLLFLNPDCTCFVSGVYGNGAEFQETLTLHPVYAE
;
A
#
# COMPACT_ATOMS: atom_id res chain seq x y z
N MET A 1 -7.54 17.18 -71.02
CA MET A 1 -8.69 16.74 -70.20
C MET A 1 -8.40 15.35 -69.67
N MET A 2 -8.75 15.10 -68.40
CA MET A 2 -8.78 13.78 -67.74
C MET A 2 -7.42 13.18 -67.33
N ARG A 3 -7.10 13.20 -66.02
CA ARG A 3 -7.25 12.04 -65.13
C ARG A 3 -6.81 12.37 -63.69
N LEU A 4 -7.72 12.00 -62.78
CA LEU A 4 -7.61 11.92 -61.33
C LEU A 4 -6.23 11.45 -60.85
N ARG A 5 -5.67 12.13 -59.84
CA ARG A 5 -4.78 11.51 -58.87
C ARG A 5 -5.48 11.45 -57.53
N PHE A 6 -5.60 10.21 -57.06
CA PHE A 6 -6.30 9.74 -55.88
C PHE A 6 -5.76 10.40 -54.61
N ALA A 7 -6.69 10.93 -53.82
CA ALA A 7 -6.50 11.26 -52.43
C ALA A 7 -6.04 10.01 -51.64
N HIS A 8 -4.91 10.12 -50.96
CA HIS A 8 -4.52 9.24 -49.87
C HIS A 8 -4.29 10.12 -48.64
N VAL A 9 -5.39 10.65 -48.09
CA VAL A 9 -5.41 11.19 -46.72
C VAL A 9 -5.88 10.04 -45.84
N LEU A 10 -4.91 9.35 -45.23
CA LEU A 10 -5.13 8.33 -44.21
C LEU A 10 -5.66 9.02 -42.95
N PHE A 11 -6.99 9.00 -42.78
CA PHE A 11 -7.71 9.38 -41.58
C PHE A 11 -8.47 8.15 -41.07
N ALA A 12 -7.99 7.58 -39.95
CA ALA A 12 -8.64 6.64 -39.02
C ALA A 12 -7.51 5.80 -38.36
N ALA A 13 -6.86 6.24 -37.27
CA ALA A 13 -7.43 6.38 -35.93
C ALA A 13 -8.36 5.19 -35.58
N VAL A 14 -7.85 3.96 -35.70
CA VAL A 14 -8.44 2.81 -35.01
C VAL A 14 -8.04 2.88 -33.54
N LEU A 15 -8.86 3.64 -32.85
CA LEU A 15 -9.01 3.76 -31.42
C LEU A 15 -9.63 2.45 -30.88
N ALA A 16 -8.86 1.37 -30.78
CA ALA A 16 -9.32 0.13 -30.15
C ALA A 16 -8.14 -0.76 -29.78
N LEU A 17 -7.53 -0.53 -28.60
CA LEU A 17 -6.75 -1.50 -27.81
C LEU A 17 -6.27 -0.95 -26.44
N LEU A 18 -6.76 0.19 -25.98
CA LEU A 18 -6.40 0.79 -24.66
C LEU A 18 -7.20 0.21 -23.46
N SER A 19 -7.71 -1.01 -23.57
CA SER A 19 -8.52 -1.63 -22.50
C SER A 19 -8.16 -3.11 -22.34
N ALA A 20 -7.06 -3.39 -21.64
CA ALA A 20 -6.87 -4.60 -20.81
C ALA A 20 -5.39 -4.77 -20.45
N CYS A 21 -4.92 -4.00 -19.48
CA CYS A 21 -3.94 -4.48 -18.50
C CYS A 21 -3.84 -3.42 -17.43
N SER A 22 -4.85 -3.36 -16.57
CA SER A 22 -4.61 -2.94 -15.19
C SER A 22 -3.66 -3.99 -14.62
N THR A 23 -2.36 -3.83 -14.84
CA THR A 23 -1.35 -4.59 -14.13
C THR A 23 -1.38 -4.09 -12.70
N ALA A 24 -2.38 -4.54 -11.94
CA ALA A 24 -2.18 -4.74 -10.52
C ALA A 24 -1.09 -5.80 -10.45
N SER A 25 0.16 -5.35 -10.45
CA SER A 25 1.30 -6.21 -10.17
C SER A 25 0.95 -6.94 -8.89
N GLY A 26 0.84 -8.26 -8.96
CA GLY A 26 0.70 -9.07 -7.76
C GLY A 26 1.90 -8.83 -6.83
N PRO A 27 1.86 -9.41 -5.62
CA PRO A 27 3.06 -9.46 -4.81
C PRO A 27 4.22 -10.08 -5.62
N PRO A 28 5.47 -9.66 -5.39
CA PRO A 28 6.63 -10.22 -6.09
C PRO A 28 6.70 -11.75 -6.00
N ASP A 29 7.32 -12.39 -7.00
CA ASP A 29 7.49 -13.84 -6.99
C ASP A 29 8.17 -14.32 -5.70
N GLY A 30 7.56 -15.32 -5.06
CA GLY A 30 8.03 -15.89 -3.81
C GLY A 30 7.63 -15.11 -2.54
N ALA A 31 6.92 -14.00 -2.66
CA ALA A 31 6.37 -13.30 -1.51
C ALA A 31 5.31 -14.16 -0.79
N LYS A 32 5.34 -14.17 0.54
CA LYS A 32 4.48 -15.02 1.38
C LYS A 32 3.52 -14.18 2.22
N PRO A 33 2.25 -14.58 2.36
CA PRO A 33 1.31 -13.87 3.23
C PRO A 33 1.84 -13.87 4.68
N VAL A 34 1.81 -12.70 5.32
CA VAL A 34 2.22 -12.54 6.73
C VAL A 34 1.02 -12.81 7.63
N ASN A 35 1.13 -13.65 8.65
CA ASN A 35 0.12 -13.65 9.72
C ASN A 35 0.35 -12.43 10.62
N ILE A 36 -0.49 -11.40 10.50
CA ILE A 36 -0.26 -10.08 11.13
C ILE A 36 -0.35 -10.17 12.65
N GLU A 37 -1.28 -10.95 13.20
CA GLU A 37 -1.43 -11.12 14.65
C GLU A 37 -0.17 -11.75 15.24
N LYS A 38 0.32 -12.83 14.63
CA LYS A 38 1.55 -13.49 15.04
C LYS A 38 2.77 -12.58 14.85
N ALA A 39 2.87 -11.90 13.71
CA ALA A 39 3.99 -11.00 13.42
C ALA A 39 4.06 -9.83 14.40
N SER A 40 2.91 -9.24 14.75
CA SER A 40 2.80 -8.19 15.76
C SER A 40 3.25 -8.69 17.15
N SER A 41 2.71 -9.84 17.59
CA SER A 41 3.10 -10.44 18.88
C SER A 41 4.60 -10.79 18.93
N ASP A 42 5.13 -11.39 17.87
CA ASP A 42 6.56 -11.74 17.78
C ASP A 42 7.44 -10.49 17.77
N PHE A 43 7.00 -9.42 17.11
CA PHE A 43 7.74 -8.17 17.04
C PHE A 43 7.93 -7.54 18.41
N PHE A 44 6.85 -7.30 19.16
CA PHE A 44 6.93 -6.68 20.49
C PHE A 44 7.62 -7.60 21.50
N ARG A 45 7.46 -8.93 21.38
CA ARG A 45 8.22 -9.89 22.20
C ARG A 45 9.73 -9.80 21.97
N ASN A 46 10.16 -9.58 20.73
CA ASN A 46 11.58 -9.49 20.37
C ASN A 46 12.16 -8.07 20.53
N ASN A 47 11.30 -7.06 20.73
CA ASN A 47 11.68 -5.66 20.93
C ASN A 47 10.90 -5.11 22.13
N PRO A 48 11.18 -5.57 23.37
CA PRO A 48 10.35 -5.29 24.54
C PRO A 48 10.29 -3.79 24.91
N ASP A 49 11.28 -3.01 24.49
CA ASP A 49 11.33 -1.55 24.73
C ASP A 49 10.68 -0.73 23.60
N ALA A 50 10.23 -1.39 22.52
CA ALA A 50 9.62 -0.69 21.39
C ALA A 50 8.19 -0.26 21.73
N ILE A 51 7.90 1.02 21.55
CA ILE A 51 6.56 1.61 21.74
C ILE A 51 5.67 1.48 20.51
N ALA A 52 6.28 1.26 19.33
CA ALA A 52 5.56 1.05 18.08
C ALA A 52 6.42 0.29 17.05
N ALA A 53 5.74 -0.25 16.04
CA ALA A 53 6.31 -0.81 14.84
C ALA A 53 5.96 0.10 13.64
N THR A 54 6.94 0.56 12.87
CA THR A 54 6.68 1.28 11.62
C THR A 54 6.87 0.40 10.40
N LEU A 55 6.01 0.56 9.40
CA LEU A 55 6.14 0.02 8.06
C LEU A 55 6.26 1.20 7.10
N LEU A 56 7.46 1.50 6.63
CA LEU A 56 7.77 2.71 5.84
C LEU A 56 8.40 2.37 4.49
N ASN A 57 8.05 3.11 3.44
CA ASN A 57 8.78 3.06 2.18
C ASN A 57 10.05 3.94 2.23
N SER A 58 10.81 3.96 1.14
CA SER A 58 12.03 4.77 0.98
C SER A 58 11.83 6.29 1.09
N ARG A 59 10.58 6.76 1.14
CA ARG A 59 10.19 8.16 1.32
C ARG A 59 9.64 8.44 2.73
N ASN A 60 9.85 7.54 3.69
CA ASN A 60 9.32 7.60 5.06
C ASN A 60 7.79 7.71 5.13
N LYS A 61 7.07 7.13 4.15
CA LYS A 61 5.60 7.07 4.13
C LYS A 61 5.12 5.65 4.39
N GLY A 62 3.95 5.52 5.01
CA GLY A 62 3.41 4.22 5.39
C GLY A 62 2.61 4.27 6.68
N PHE A 63 2.93 3.39 7.61
CA PHE A 63 2.09 3.13 8.77
C PHE A 63 2.93 2.96 10.04
N GLU A 64 2.35 3.30 11.18
CA GLU A 64 2.86 2.94 12.50
C GLU A 64 1.77 2.21 13.27
N PHE A 65 2.14 1.14 13.96
CA PHE A 65 1.25 0.30 14.75
C PHE A 65 1.76 0.24 16.18
N TYR A 66 0.87 0.48 17.12
CA TYR A 66 1.15 0.47 18.56
C TYR A 66 0.56 -0.82 19.16
N GLU A 67 1.15 -1.29 20.25
CA GLU A 67 0.73 -2.53 20.92
C GLU A 67 -0.74 -2.46 21.39
N ASP A 68 -1.22 -1.27 21.75
CA ASP A 68 -2.59 -1.02 22.20
C ASP A 68 -3.63 -0.95 21.05
N GLY A 69 -3.22 -1.26 19.82
CA GLY A 69 -4.07 -1.24 18.64
C GLY A 69 -4.31 0.15 18.03
N LYS A 70 -3.66 1.20 18.54
CA LYS A 70 -3.57 2.49 17.82
C LYS A 70 -2.72 2.33 16.57
N ALA A 71 -3.00 3.16 15.59
CA ALA A 71 -2.20 3.25 14.38
C ALA A 71 -2.05 4.70 13.91
N VAL A 72 -1.00 4.96 13.13
CA VAL A 72 -0.79 6.24 12.45
C VAL A 72 -0.58 5.96 10.96
N PHE A 73 -1.30 6.68 10.13
CA PHE A 73 -1.06 6.72 8.69
C PHE A 73 -0.18 7.93 8.33
N ILE A 74 0.87 7.69 7.58
CA ILE A 74 1.81 8.71 7.07
C ILE A 74 1.62 8.78 5.55
N SER A 75 0.98 9.86 5.07
CA SER A 75 0.39 9.90 3.72
C SER A 75 1.38 9.68 2.58
N PHE A 76 1.10 8.68 1.73
CA PHE A 76 1.79 8.50 0.45
C PHE A 76 1.53 9.70 -0.48
N GLY A 77 2.57 10.25 -1.10
CA GLY A 77 2.46 11.36 -2.05
C GLY A 77 2.30 12.76 -1.44
N ALA A 78 2.11 12.89 -0.12
CA ALA A 78 2.10 14.19 0.53
C ALA A 78 3.52 14.78 0.63
N ARG A 79 3.68 16.06 0.24
CA ARG A 79 4.94 16.80 0.41
C ARG A 79 5.29 17.04 1.88
N SER A 80 4.27 17.13 2.74
CA SER A 80 4.43 17.16 4.20
C SER A 80 4.30 15.74 4.78
N ASP A 81 4.93 15.49 5.93
CA ASP A 81 4.72 14.29 6.74
C ASP A 81 3.38 14.38 7.47
N LEU A 82 2.30 14.46 6.70
CA LEU A 82 0.97 14.49 7.26
C LEU A 82 0.69 13.14 7.93
N ARG A 83 0.59 13.19 9.26
CA ARG A 83 0.33 12.05 10.13
C ARG A 83 -1.13 12.08 10.55
N ARG A 84 -1.85 10.97 10.35
CA ARG A 84 -3.24 10.81 10.74
C ARG A 84 -3.35 9.69 11.77
N ARG A 85 -3.80 10.02 12.97
CA ARG A 85 -4.06 9.03 14.03
C ARG A 85 -5.33 8.27 13.71
N THR A 86 -5.30 6.97 13.91
CA THR A 86 -6.42 6.05 13.71
C THR A 86 -6.27 4.86 14.67
N GLY A 87 -7.09 3.82 14.49
CA GLY A 87 -6.95 2.55 15.17
C GLY A 87 -7.21 1.38 14.24
N VAL A 88 -6.71 0.23 14.64
CA VAL A 88 -6.96 -1.04 13.96
C VAL A 88 -8.42 -1.44 14.17
N SER A 89 -9.12 -1.69 13.07
CA SER A 89 -10.50 -2.19 13.05
C SER A 89 -10.56 -3.71 13.12
N SER A 90 -9.70 -4.39 12.35
CA SER A 90 -9.59 -5.84 12.33
C SER A 90 -8.21 -6.29 11.84
N MET A 91 -7.79 -7.47 12.28
CA MET A 91 -6.67 -8.22 11.73
C MET A 91 -7.16 -9.64 11.45
N GLU A 92 -6.91 -10.16 10.26
CA GLU A 92 -7.29 -11.52 9.88
C GLU A 92 -6.29 -12.08 8.87
N GLY A 93 -5.52 -13.08 9.27
CA GLY A 93 -4.46 -13.64 8.44
C GLY A 93 -3.46 -12.57 8.00
N ASN A 94 -3.37 -12.32 6.70
CA ASN A 94 -2.52 -11.27 6.15
C ASN A 94 -3.21 -9.94 5.86
N LYS A 95 -4.45 -9.78 6.32
CA LYS A 95 -5.23 -8.56 6.15
C LYS A 95 -5.29 -7.76 7.45
N ILE A 96 -5.09 -6.45 7.34
CA ILE A 96 -5.33 -5.48 8.41
C ILE A 96 -6.19 -4.34 7.87
N CYS A 97 -7.21 -3.96 8.65
CA CYS A 97 -8.06 -2.82 8.33
C CYS A 97 -7.94 -1.74 9.41
N LEU A 98 -7.84 -0.49 9.00
CA LEU A 98 -7.75 0.69 9.84
C LEU A 98 -9.03 1.53 9.70
N ARG A 99 -9.49 2.10 10.81
CA ARG A 99 -10.73 2.88 10.88
C ARG A 99 -10.58 4.24 10.15
N PRO A 100 -11.67 4.80 9.58
CA PRO A 100 -11.69 6.20 9.20
C PRO A 100 -11.39 7.12 10.40
N ALA A 101 -10.69 8.24 10.17
CA ALA A 101 -10.39 9.24 11.20
C ALA A 101 -10.01 10.59 10.58
N ASP A 102 -10.49 11.71 11.14
CA ASP A 102 -10.10 13.08 10.77
C ASP A 102 -10.03 13.36 9.25
N GLY A 103 -11.10 13.01 8.53
CA GLY A 103 -11.20 13.21 7.07
C GLY A 103 -10.41 12.20 6.23
N TRP A 104 -9.75 11.21 6.85
CA TRP A 104 -9.20 10.04 6.19
C TRP A 104 -10.20 8.89 6.20
N THR A 105 -10.30 8.19 5.07
CA THR A 105 -11.36 7.19 4.81
C THR A 105 -11.06 5.80 5.36
N GLY A 106 -9.94 5.60 6.06
CA GLY A 106 -9.48 4.28 6.47
C GLY A 106 -8.84 3.51 5.32
N VAL A 107 -8.36 2.31 5.61
CA VAL A 107 -7.71 1.44 4.62
C VAL A 107 -7.83 -0.02 5.05
N CYS A 108 -8.01 -0.92 4.09
CA CYS A 108 -7.76 -2.34 4.29
C CYS A 108 -6.58 -2.76 3.40
N MET A 109 -5.61 -3.46 3.98
CA MET A 109 -4.39 -3.84 3.27
C MET A 109 -4.00 -5.28 3.57
N LEU A 110 -3.38 -5.92 2.58
CA LEU A 110 -2.76 -7.22 2.63
C LEU A 110 -1.25 -7.06 2.75
N LEU A 111 -0.62 -7.81 3.65
CA LEU A 111 0.82 -7.81 3.87
C LEU A 111 1.46 -9.10 3.38
N PHE A 112 2.54 -8.98 2.62
CA PHE A 112 3.33 -10.09 2.13
C PHE A 112 4.81 -9.85 2.45
N LEU A 113 5.50 -10.86 2.96
CA LEU A 113 6.94 -10.83 3.20
C LEU A 113 7.66 -11.25 1.93
N ASN A 114 8.48 -10.35 1.39
CA ASN A 114 9.33 -10.60 0.24
C ASN A 114 10.56 -11.43 0.64
N PRO A 115 11.24 -12.10 -0.33
CA PRO A 115 12.47 -12.83 -0.07
C PRO A 115 13.63 -11.99 0.48
N ASP A 116 13.62 -10.67 0.23
CA ASP A 116 14.61 -9.71 0.71
C ASP A 116 14.29 -9.14 2.12
N CYS A 117 13.33 -9.75 2.82
CA CYS A 117 12.82 -9.32 4.13
C CYS A 117 12.09 -7.97 4.15
N THR A 118 11.76 -7.38 2.99
CA THR A 118 10.81 -6.26 2.91
C THR A 118 9.37 -6.74 2.90
N CYS A 119 8.41 -5.85 3.17
CA CYS A 119 7.00 -6.14 3.12
C CYS A 119 6.37 -5.50 1.86
N PHE A 120 5.87 -6.32 0.94
CA PHE A 120 4.94 -5.84 -0.07
C PHE A 120 3.55 -5.65 0.55
N VAL A 121 2.98 -4.47 0.36
CA VAL A 121 1.65 -4.11 0.87
C VAL A 121 0.77 -3.71 -0.31
N SER A 122 -0.40 -4.32 -0.40
CA SER A 122 -1.45 -3.90 -1.32
C SER A 122 -2.71 -3.58 -0.55
N GLY A 123 -3.45 -2.55 -0.93
CA GLY A 123 -4.66 -2.20 -0.19
C GLY A 123 -5.59 -1.27 -0.93
N VAL A 124 -6.75 -1.07 -0.31
CA VAL A 124 -7.83 -0.23 -0.81
C VAL A 124 -8.25 0.73 0.31
N TYR A 125 -8.20 2.01 0.03
CA TYR A 125 -8.71 3.07 0.91
C TYR A 125 -10.24 3.03 0.97
N GLY A 126 -10.85 3.61 2.01
CA GLY A 126 -12.31 3.64 2.11
C GLY A 126 -13.03 4.46 1.01
N ASN A 127 -12.29 5.24 0.20
CA ASN A 127 -12.83 5.90 -1.00
C ASN A 127 -12.66 5.06 -2.29
N GLY A 128 -12.21 3.81 -2.19
CA GLY A 128 -12.01 2.90 -3.32
C GLY A 128 -10.68 3.08 -4.05
N ALA A 129 -9.82 4.05 -3.68
CA ALA A 129 -8.50 4.17 -4.27
C ALA A 129 -7.62 3.00 -3.85
N GLU A 130 -6.90 2.41 -4.80
CA GLU A 130 -5.96 1.30 -4.55
C GLU A 130 -4.53 1.81 -4.41
N PHE A 131 -3.69 1.08 -3.68
CA PHE A 131 -2.26 1.32 -3.62
C PHE A 131 -1.48 0.02 -3.49
N GLN A 132 -0.22 0.08 -3.91
CA GLN A 132 0.77 -0.98 -3.74
C GLN A 132 2.12 -0.33 -3.42
N GLU A 133 2.79 -0.80 -2.37
CA GLU A 133 4.07 -0.25 -1.91
C GLU A 133 4.94 -1.37 -1.32
N THR A 134 6.26 -1.20 -1.40
CA THR A 134 7.21 -2.01 -0.64
C THR A 134 7.68 -1.20 0.57
N LEU A 135 7.48 -1.77 1.77
CA LEU A 135 7.74 -1.15 3.06
C LEU A 135 8.79 -1.94 3.84
N THR A 136 9.51 -1.27 4.73
CA THR A 136 10.46 -1.87 5.66
C THR A 136 9.96 -1.71 7.09
N LEU A 137 10.11 -2.76 7.89
CA LEU A 137 9.70 -2.79 9.29
C LEU A 137 10.80 -2.22 10.19
N HIS A 138 10.48 -1.26 11.05
CA HIS A 138 11.41 -0.68 12.02
C HIS A 138 10.78 -0.55 13.43
N PRO A 139 11.55 -0.76 14.51
CA PRO A 139 11.11 -0.41 15.86
C PRO A 139 11.22 1.08 16.14
N VAL A 140 10.26 1.57 16.95
CA VAL A 140 10.27 2.90 17.55
C VAL A 140 10.43 2.72 19.05
N TYR A 141 11.38 3.43 19.65
CA TYR A 141 11.62 3.43 21.10
C TYR A 141 11.17 4.77 21.69
N ALA A 142 10.88 4.79 23.00
CA ALA A 142 10.70 6.06 23.70
C ALA A 142 12.04 6.83 23.73
N GLU A 143 11.98 8.15 23.54
CA GLU A 143 13.12 9.05 23.74
C GLU A 143 13.49 9.21 25.21
#